data_AF-A0A536GS84-F1
#
_entry.id   AF-A0A536GS84-F1
#
_cell.length_a   1.000
_cell.length_b   1.000
_cell.length_c   1.000
_cell.angle_alpha   90.00
_cell.angle_beta   90.00
_cell.angle_gamma   90.00
#
_symmetry.space_group_name_H-M   'P 1'
#
loop_
_entity.id
_entity.type
_entity.pdbx_description
1 polymer ?
#
loop_
_entity_poly.entity_id
_entity_poly.type
_entity_poly.pdbx_seq_one_letter_code
_entity_poly.pdbx_strand_id
1 'polypeptide(L)'
;MPPELVDESWERFREALEPLRAAGKLGAVFFQFPPWFLPSSRSLSYVEQCQERMFGFQIAVEFRKPEWLDARHLEGTRAFLHTRDIPYIAVDVPQGHKTSMPPVFDVTSSKLAVVRFHGRNHETWELKGAPPNLRFRYDYSDTELSEWVPRIKEMEKSAKEVHALMNNNYSNYSVKNAKQLEKLLAAWQK
;
A
#
# COMPACT_ATOMS: atom_id res chain seq x y z
N MET A 1 14.97 23.43 1.42
CA MET A 1 15.66 23.11 0.15
C MET A 1 15.13 24.08 -0.90
N PRO A 2 16.00 24.71 -1.69
CA PRO A 2 15.59 25.56 -2.80
C PRO A 2 14.64 24.81 -3.77
N PRO A 3 13.58 25.45 -4.31
CA PRO A 3 12.61 24.81 -5.21
C PRO A 3 13.24 24.12 -6.43
N GLU A 4 14.24 24.74 -7.03
CA GLU A 4 14.95 24.22 -8.19
C GLU A 4 15.67 22.88 -7.89
N LEU A 5 16.18 22.71 -6.68
CA LEU A 5 16.80 21.44 -6.26
C LEU A 5 15.75 20.36 -6.00
N VAL A 6 14.54 20.76 -5.57
CA VAL A 6 13.41 19.83 -5.43
C VAL A 6 12.98 19.34 -6.80
N ASP A 7 12.81 20.24 -7.76
CA ASP A 7 12.39 19.91 -9.13
C ASP A 7 13.42 19.01 -9.83
N GLU A 8 14.70 19.35 -9.77
CA GLU A 8 15.80 18.51 -10.28
C GLU A 8 15.81 17.11 -9.64
N SER A 9 15.50 17.00 -8.34
CA SER A 9 15.44 15.70 -7.65
C SER A 9 14.31 14.82 -8.20
N TRP A 10 13.16 15.41 -8.53
CA TRP A 10 12.05 14.70 -9.16
C TRP A 10 12.40 14.23 -10.57
N GLU A 11 13.04 15.09 -11.36
CA GLU A 11 13.47 14.75 -12.72
C GLU A 11 14.46 13.60 -12.72
N ARG A 12 15.53 13.68 -11.92
CA ARG A 12 16.51 12.59 -11.78
C ARG A 12 15.89 11.29 -11.30
N PHE A 13 14.93 11.36 -10.37
CA PHE A 13 14.23 10.17 -9.91
C PHE A 13 13.43 9.51 -11.03
N ARG A 14 12.71 10.29 -11.86
CA ARG A 14 11.99 9.75 -13.02
C ARG A 14 12.93 9.17 -14.07
N GLU A 15 14.02 9.87 -14.39
CA GLU A 15 15.02 9.39 -15.35
C GLU A 15 15.61 8.05 -14.91
N ALA A 16 15.88 7.88 -13.61
CA ALA A 16 16.37 6.61 -13.07
C ALA A 16 15.34 5.46 -13.20
N LEU A 17 14.04 5.77 -13.20
CA LEU A 17 12.97 4.77 -13.34
C LEU A 17 12.61 4.48 -14.80
N GLU A 18 12.97 5.36 -15.73
CA GLU A 18 12.60 5.27 -17.14
C GLU A 18 12.98 3.93 -17.79
N PRO A 19 14.15 3.32 -17.55
CA PRO A 19 14.47 2.01 -18.12
C PRO A 19 13.51 0.91 -17.69
N LEU A 20 13.01 0.95 -16.44
CA LEU A 20 12.05 -0.03 -15.93
C LEU A 20 10.66 0.18 -16.57
N ARG A 21 10.26 1.44 -16.76
CA ARG A 21 9.00 1.79 -17.45
C ARG A 21 9.04 1.38 -18.92
N ALA A 22 10.09 1.76 -19.64
CA ALA A 22 10.27 1.44 -21.06
C ALA A 22 10.32 -0.07 -21.32
N ALA A 23 10.87 -0.86 -20.38
CA ALA A 23 10.89 -2.32 -20.45
C ALA A 23 9.56 -2.98 -20.00
N GLY A 24 8.55 -2.22 -19.58
CA GLY A 24 7.28 -2.76 -19.05
C GLY A 24 7.43 -3.51 -17.72
N LYS A 25 8.49 -3.24 -16.96
CA LYS A 25 8.82 -3.93 -15.69
C LYS A 25 8.51 -3.11 -14.44
N LEU A 26 8.02 -1.88 -14.60
CA LEU A 26 7.62 -1.01 -13.50
C LEU A 26 6.11 -1.06 -13.31
N GLY A 27 5.66 -1.67 -12.20
CA GLY A 27 4.24 -1.74 -11.84
C GLY A 27 3.68 -0.40 -11.35
N ALA A 28 4.28 0.15 -10.29
CA ALA A 28 3.93 1.47 -9.76
C ALA A 28 5.05 2.03 -8.87
N VAL A 29 5.00 3.34 -8.62
CA VAL A 29 5.85 4.05 -7.66
C VAL A 29 5.07 4.30 -6.38
N PHE A 30 5.53 3.74 -5.26
CA PHE A 30 4.81 3.81 -3.99
C PHE A 30 5.17 5.08 -3.21
N PHE A 31 4.14 5.85 -2.85
CA PHE A 31 4.21 6.95 -1.90
C PHE A 31 3.61 6.50 -0.58
N GLN A 32 4.47 5.96 0.29
CA GLN A 32 4.12 5.67 1.67
C GLN A 32 4.30 6.94 2.51
N PHE A 33 3.20 7.54 2.94
CA PHE A 33 3.21 8.75 3.76
C PHE A 33 3.47 8.43 5.24
N PRO A 34 4.16 9.31 5.97
CA PRO A 34 4.47 9.10 7.37
C PRO A 34 3.25 9.28 8.28
N PRO A 35 3.30 8.81 9.55
CA PRO A 35 2.15 8.87 10.49
C PRO A 35 1.75 10.29 10.92
N TRP A 36 2.54 11.33 10.63
CA TRP A 36 2.17 12.72 10.84
C TRP A 36 1.45 13.36 9.64
N PHE A 37 1.28 12.62 8.54
CA PHE A 37 0.52 13.05 7.38
C PHE A 37 -0.98 12.84 7.64
N LEU A 38 -1.68 13.92 8.01
CA LEU A 38 -3.10 13.90 8.40
C LEU A 38 -4.03 14.21 7.21
N PRO A 39 -5.28 13.73 7.20
CA PRO A 39 -6.26 14.13 6.20
C PRO A 39 -6.53 15.63 6.26
N SER A 40 -6.30 16.33 5.16
CA SER A 40 -6.58 17.75 4.99
C SER A 40 -6.57 18.11 3.50
N SER A 41 -7.16 19.23 3.10
CA SER A 41 -7.09 19.71 1.71
C SER A 41 -5.65 19.92 1.26
N ARG A 42 -4.78 20.42 2.14
CA ARG A 42 -3.33 20.58 1.85
C ARG A 42 -2.65 19.23 1.60
N SER A 43 -2.98 18.21 2.37
CA SER A 43 -2.45 16.86 2.21
C SER A 43 -2.91 16.23 0.90
N LEU A 44 -4.19 16.40 0.53
CA LEU A 44 -4.73 15.95 -0.75
C LEU A 44 -4.03 16.65 -1.92
N SER A 45 -3.86 17.97 -1.87
CA SER A 45 -3.09 18.71 -2.89
C SER A 45 -1.63 18.25 -2.98
N TYR A 46 -1.04 17.78 -1.88
CA TYR A 46 0.31 17.22 -1.92
C TYR A 46 0.36 15.86 -2.62
N VAL A 47 -0.64 14.99 -2.39
CA VAL A 47 -0.78 13.71 -3.12
C VAL A 47 -0.94 13.97 -4.62
N GLU A 48 -1.76 14.96 -4.99
CA GLU A 48 -1.93 15.40 -6.37
C GLU A 48 -0.62 15.89 -6.99
N GLN A 49 0.15 16.73 -6.29
CA GLN A 49 1.48 17.15 -6.75
C GLN A 49 2.42 15.97 -6.96
N CYS A 50 2.38 14.93 -6.11
CA CYS A 50 3.16 13.71 -6.35
C CYS A 50 2.74 13.01 -7.65
N GLN A 51 1.44 12.93 -7.95
CA GLN A 51 0.93 12.35 -9.19
C GLN A 51 1.38 13.17 -10.41
N GLU A 52 1.24 14.49 -10.36
CA GLU A 52 1.65 15.41 -11.44
C GLU A 52 3.15 15.32 -11.71
N ARG A 53 3.97 15.35 -10.65
CA ARG A 53 5.42 15.24 -10.76
C ARG A 53 5.86 13.90 -11.31
N MET A 54 5.11 12.83 -11.04
CA MET A 54 5.32 11.49 -11.59
C MET A 54 4.59 11.25 -12.91
N PHE A 55 4.21 12.29 -13.65
CA PHE A 55 3.56 12.14 -14.96
C PHE A 55 4.29 11.11 -15.85
N GLY A 56 3.50 10.23 -16.47
CA GLY A 56 4.00 9.08 -17.26
C GLY A 56 4.24 7.81 -16.44
N PHE A 57 4.23 7.88 -15.10
CA PHE A 57 4.40 6.75 -14.19
C PHE A 57 3.13 6.53 -13.36
N GLN A 58 2.72 5.28 -13.18
CA GLN A 58 1.65 4.95 -12.23
C GLN A 58 2.18 5.14 -10.81
N ILE A 59 1.52 5.96 -10.00
CA ILE A 59 1.77 6.03 -8.56
C ILE A 59 0.80 5.13 -7.79
N ALA A 60 1.12 4.82 -6.53
CA ALA A 60 0.20 4.22 -5.56
C ALA A 60 0.46 4.82 -4.17
N VAL A 61 -0.57 5.00 -3.35
CA VAL A 61 -0.45 5.71 -2.07
C VAL A 61 -0.77 4.82 -0.87
N GLU A 62 0.07 4.89 0.15
CA GLU A 62 -0.14 4.19 1.42
C GLU A 62 -0.17 5.18 2.57
N PHE A 63 -1.31 5.26 3.25
CA PHE A 63 -1.44 6.07 4.46
C PHE A 63 -1.00 5.29 5.69
N ARG A 64 -0.33 6.00 6.62
CA ARG A 64 0.12 5.46 7.92
C ARG A 64 -0.63 6.04 9.11
N LYS A 65 -1.70 6.79 8.85
CA LYS A 65 -2.48 7.49 9.86
C LYS A 65 -3.97 7.09 9.75
N PRO A 66 -4.55 6.40 10.74
CA PRO A 66 -5.90 5.82 10.67
C PRO A 66 -7.00 6.81 10.30
N GLU A 67 -6.86 8.08 10.69
CA GLU A 67 -7.82 9.15 10.44
C GLU A 67 -8.11 9.35 8.95
N TRP A 68 -7.23 8.95 8.02
CA TRP A 68 -7.55 8.97 6.59
C TRP A 68 -8.75 8.09 6.21
N LEU A 69 -9.01 7.06 7.00
CA LEU A 69 -9.98 5.99 6.73
C LEU A 69 -10.98 5.83 7.89
N ASP A 70 -11.07 6.81 8.79
CA ASP A 70 -12.12 6.84 9.80
C ASP A 70 -13.48 7.20 9.18
N ALA A 71 -14.56 7.04 9.95
CA ALA A 71 -15.92 7.30 9.47
C ALA A 71 -16.15 8.75 8.96
N ARG A 72 -15.33 9.71 9.39
CA ARG A 72 -15.44 11.11 8.99
C ARG A 72 -14.76 11.38 7.65
N HIS A 73 -13.63 10.74 7.37
CA HIS A 73 -12.79 11.07 6.22
C HIS A 73 -12.84 10.03 5.10
N LEU A 74 -13.24 8.78 5.38
CA LEU A 74 -13.19 7.66 4.42
C LEU A 74 -13.77 7.99 3.05
N GLU A 75 -15.02 8.48 3.00
CA GLU A 75 -15.69 8.77 1.73
C GLU A 75 -14.98 9.87 0.92
N GLY A 76 -14.47 10.90 1.60
CA GLY A 76 -13.72 11.98 0.96
C GLY A 76 -12.37 11.51 0.41
N THR A 77 -11.64 10.73 1.21
CA THR A 77 -10.37 10.10 0.79
C THR A 77 -10.60 9.17 -0.41
N ARG A 78 -11.61 8.31 -0.34
CA ARG A 78 -12.00 7.38 -1.39
C ARG A 78 -12.36 8.12 -2.68
N ALA A 79 -13.25 9.11 -2.60
CA ALA A 79 -13.67 9.88 -3.77
C ALA A 79 -12.50 10.61 -4.44
N PHE A 80 -11.58 11.19 -3.65
CA PHE A 80 -10.37 11.83 -4.17
C PHE A 80 -9.49 10.85 -4.97
N LEU A 81 -9.22 9.67 -4.41
CA LEU A 81 -8.36 8.67 -5.05
C LEU A 81 -9.01 8.08 -6.31
N HIS A 82 -10.32 7.78 -6.26
CA HIS A 82 -11.08 7.31 -7.43
C HIS A 82 -11.09 8.34 -8.56
N THR A 83 -11.37 9.60 -8.26
CA THR A 83 -11.44 10.68 -9.27
C THR A 83 -10.11 10.86 -10.01
N ARG A 84 -8.99 10.54 -9.34
CA ARG A 84 -7.65 10.65 -9.90
C ARG A 84 -7.07 9.31 -10.37
N ASP A 85 -7.84 8.23 -10.26
CA ASP A 85 -7.42 6.85 -10.59
C ASP A 85 -6.07 6.51 -9.91
N ILE A 86 -5.94 6.88 -8.63
CA ILE A 86 -4.76 6.61 -7.80
C ILE A 86 -5.03 5.33 -6.99
N PRO A 87 -4.27 4.24 -7.20
CA PRO A 87 -4.30 3.05 -6.37
C PRO A 87 -4.03 3.37 -4.90
N TYR A 88 -4.99 3.07 -4.04
CA TYR A 88 -4.81 2.96 -2.61
C TYR A 88 -4.12 1.63 -2.31
N ILE A 89 -3.09 1.70 -1.47
CA ILE A 89 -2.40 0.53 -0.96
C ILE A 89 -3.12 0.09 0.32
N ALA A 90 -3.94 -0.94 0.18
CA ALA A 90 -4.53 -1.64 1.31
C ALA A 90 -3.42 -2.26 2.17
N VAL A 91 -3.62 -2.32 3.49
CA VAL A 91 -2.64 -2.87 4.42
C VAL A 91 -3.27 -3.92 5.34
N ASP A 92 -2.58 -5.04 5.52
CA ASP A 92 -2.89 -6.01 6.58
C ASP A 92 -1.98 -5.75 7.78
N VAL A 93 -2.61 -5.42 8.91
CA VAL A 93 -1.99 -5.00 10.17
C VAL A 93 -2.82 -5.51 11.35
N PRO A 94 -2.26 -5.71 12.56
CA PRO A 94 -3.04 -6.18 13.72
C PRO A 94 -4.09 -5.13 14.10
N GLN A 95 -5.33 -5.54 14.29
CA GLN A 95 -6.41 -4.62 14.63
C GLN A 95 -6.46 -4.29 16.13
N GLY A 96 -7.15 -3.20 16.50
CA GLY A 96 -7.34 -2.82 17.91
C GLY A 96 -6.24 -1.97 18.54
N HIS A 97 -5.21 -1.60 17.78
CA HIS A 97 -4.16 -0.67 18.21
C HIS A 97 -4.41 0.75 17.70
N LYS A 98 -3.94 1.76 18.44
CA LYS A 98 -4.16 3.17 18.10
C LYS A 98 -3.58 3.56 16.74
N THR A 99 -2.48 2.95 16.35
CA THR A 99 -1.75 3.22 15.10
C THR A 99 -2.11 2.27 13.96
N SER A 100 -3.03 1.33 14.18
CA SER A 100 -3.46 0.40 13.14
C SER A 100 -4.41 1.05 12.16
N MET A 101 -4.12 0.89 10.88
CA MET A 101 -5.01 1.31 9.82
C MET A 101 -6.30 0.49 9.89
N PRO A 102 -7.48 1.13 9.70
CA PRO A 102 -8.74 0.43 9.55
C PRO A 102 -8.67 -0.61 8.42
N PRO A 103 -9.42 -1.72 8.51
CA PRO A 103 -9.42 -2.80 7.53
C PRO A 103 -10.23 -2.41 6.28
N VAL A 104 -9.79 -1.35 5.61
CA VAL A 104 -10.36 -0.84 4.36
C VAL A 104 -9.51 -1.34 3.21
N PHE A 105 -10.15 -1.99 2.24
CA PHE A 105 -9.50 -2.69 1.14
C PHE A 105 -10.03 -2.24 -0.23
N ASP A 106 -10.48 -0.99 -0.29
CA ASP A 106 -11.12 -0.43 -1.48
C ASP A 106 -10.16 -0.40 -2.68
N VAL A 107 -10.66 -0.84 -3.84
CA VAL A 107 -9.98 -0.63 -5.12
C VAL A 107 -10.35 0.76 -5.61
N THR A 108 -9.37 1.67 -5.63
CA THR A 108 -9.55 3.08 -6.03
C THR A 108 -9.00 3.39 -7.42
N SER A 109 -8.51 2.38 -8.14
CA SER A 109 -8.03 2.52 -9.51
C SER A 109 -8.44 1.31 -10.35
N SER A 110 -8.85 1.58 -11.58
CA SER A 110 -9.16 0.55 -12.57
C SER A 110 -7.92 -0.17 -13.12
N LYS A 111 -6.74 0.42 -12.93
CA LYS A 111 -5.47 -0.10 -13.46
C LYS A 111 -4.82 -1.08 -12.50
N LEU A 112 -4.79 -0.74 -11.22
CA LEU A 112 -4.02 -1.48 -10.22
C LEU A 112 -4.70 -1.44 -8.85
N ALA A 113 -4.84 -2.61 -8.24
CA ALA A 113 -5.11 -2.76 -6.82
C ALA A 113 -3.83 -3.25 -6.11
N VAL A 114 -3.59 -2.79 -4.89
CA VAL A 114 -2.40 -3.17 -4.13
C VAL A 114 -2.78 -3.54 -2.70
N VAL A 115 -2.24 -4.64 -2.21
CA VAL A 115 -2.24 -4.99 -0.78
C VAL A 115 -0.82 -5.22 -0.27
N ARG A 116 -0.50 -4.68 0.91
CA ARG A 116 0.75 -4.92 1.63
C ARG A 116 0.50 -5.61 2.97
N PHE A 117 1.13 -6.75 3.17
CA PHE A 117 1.00 -7.56 4.39
C PHE A 117 2.12 -7.23 5.37
N HIS A 118 1.83 -6.53 6.46
CA HIS A 118 2.85 -6.15 7.45
C HIS A 118 2.97 -7.14 8.61
N GLY A 119 2.09 -8.14 8.68
CA GLY A 119 1.95 -9.04 9.82
C GLY A 119 0.86 -8.58 10.79
N ARG A 120 0.43 -9.48 11.67
CA ARG A 120 -0.56 -9.23 12.74
C ARG A 120 0.05 -9.41 14.13
N ASN A 121 1.30 -8.96 14.32
CA ASN A 121 1.98 -9.09 15.61
C ASN A 121 1.43 -8.08 16.63
N HIS A 122 0.43 -8.48 17.42
CA HIS A 122 -0.19 -7.60 18.41
C HIS A 122 0.76 -7.20 19.55
N GLU A 123 1.71 -8.05 19.93
CA GLU A 123 2.58 -7.83 21.08
C GLU A 123 3.58 -6.69 20.86
N THR A 124 4.10 -6.58 19.63
CA THR A 124 5.19 -5.66 19.31
C THR A 124 4.78 -4.46 18.46
N TRP A 125 3.50 -4.39 18.02
CA TRP A 125 3.03 -3.40 17.06
C TRP A 125 3.29 -1.94 17.49
N GLU A 126 3.00 -1.63 18.75
CA GLU A 126 3.15 -0.29 19.34
C GLU A 126 4.30 -0.20 20.34
N LEU A 127 5.17 -1.21 20.39
CA LEU A 127 6.26 -1.26 21.36
C LEU A 127 7.27 -0.13 21.07
N LYS A 128 7.37 0.82 22.00
CA LYS A 128 8.29 1.95 21.87
C LYS A 128 9.74 1.48 22.02
N GLY A 129 10.62 1.98 21.15
CA GLY A 129 12.05 1.66 21.19
C GLY A 129 12.41 0.26 20.69
N ALA A 130 11.43 -0.54 20.25
CA ALA A 130 11.74 -1.79 19.55
C ALA A 130 12.35 -1.51 18.16
N PRO A 131 13.32 -2.33 17.74
CA PRO A 131 13.72 -2.42 16.34
C PRO A 131 12.50 -2.62 15.41
N PRO A 132 12.40 -1.90 14.28
CA PRO A 132 11.24 -1.99 13.38
C PRO A 132 10.94 -3.41 12.86
N ASN A 133 11.96 -4.27 12.74
CA ASN A 133 11.79 -5.65 12.30
C ASN A 133 11.01 -6.53 13.30
N LEU A 134 10.95 -6.16 14.59
CA LEU A 134 10.13 -6.89 15.56
C LEU A 134 8.64 -6.70 15.29
N ARG A 135 8.24 -5.47 14.95
CA ARG A 135 6.85 -5.16 14.56
C ARG A 135 6.36 -6.02 13.39
N PHE A 136 7.26 -6.31 12.46
CA PHE A 136 6.98 -7.11 11.25
C PHE A 136 7.34 -8.59 11.41
N ARG A 137 7.73 -9.04 12.61
CA ARG A 137 8.01 -10.45 12.92
C ARG A 137 6.70 -11.21 13.03
N TYR A 138 6.23 -11.69 11.89
CA TYR A 138 4.98 -12.43 11.80
C TYR A 138 5.06 -13.48 10.68
N ASP A 139 4.76 -14.73 11.00
CA ASP A 139 4.64 -15.83 10.03
C ASP A 139 3.15 -16.14 9.90
N TYR A 140 2.54 -15.71 8.79
CA TYR A 140 1.11 -15.89 8.58
C TYR A 140 0.74 -17.37 8.51
N SER A 141 -0.38 -17.72 9.13
CA SER A 141 -0.99 -19.03 8.96
C SER A 141 -1.75 -19.13 7.63
N ASP A 142 -1.98 -20.35 7.14
CA ASP A 142 -2.81 -20.59 5.95
C ASP A 142 -4.24 -20.08 6.15
N THR A 143 -4.78 -20.17 7.38
CA THR A 143 -6.11 -19.63 7.72
C THR A 143 -6.18 -18.13 7.49
N GLU A 144 -5.21 -17.37 7.98
CA GLU A 144 -5.20 -15.90 7.85
C GLU A 144 -4.97 -15.46 6.40
N LEU A 145 -4.12 -16.17 5.65
CA LEU A 145 -3.95 -15.89 4.22
C LEU A 145 -5.20 -16.27 3.42
N SER A 146 -5.93 -17.31 3.84
CA SER A 146 -7.18 -17.72 3.19
C SER A 146 -8.29 -16.67 3.32
N GLU A 147 -8.29 -15.85 4.38
CA GLU A 147 -9.19 -14.69 4.50
C GLU A 147 -9.01 -13.67 3.37
N TRP A 148 -7.80 -13.60 2.80
CA TRP A 148 -7.44 -12.65 1.76
C TRP A 148 -7.71 -13.15 0.35
N VAL A 149 -7.79 -14.46 0.14
CA VAL A 149 -8.07 -15.05 -1.18
C VAL A 149 -9.36 -14.49 -1.80
N PRO A 150 -10.55 -14.55 -1.17
CA PRO A 150 -11.77 -14.00 -1.76
C PRO A 150 -11.69 -12.48 -1.97
N ARG A 151 -10.98 -11.75 -1.10
CA ARG A 151 -10.80 -10.29 -1.23
C ARG A 151 -9.95 -9.95 -2.46
N ILE A 152 -8.83 -10.65 -2.65
CA ILE A 152 -7.97 -10.48 -3.82
C ILE A 152 -8.76 -10.84 -5.10
N LYS A 153 -9.56 -11.91 -5.07
CA LYS A 153 -10.45 -12.26 -6.19
C LYS A 153 -11.54 -11.22 -6.46
N GLU A 154 -12.00 -10.49 -5.46
CA GLU A 154 -12.88 -9.35 -5.67
C GLU A 154 -12.14 -8.16 -6.29
N MET A 155 -10.91 -7.88 -5.84
CA MET A 155 -10.07 -6.82 -6.40
C MET A 155 -9.79 -7.05 -7.89
N GLU A 156 -9.55 -8.31 -8.30
CA GLU A 156 -9.35 -8.71 -9.71
C GLU A 156 -10.55 -8.36 -10.62
N LYS A 157 -11.75 -8.15 -10.06
CA LYS A 157 -12.93 -7.72 -10.84
C LYS A 157 -12.95 -6.22 -11.13
N SER A 158 -12.25 -5.43 -10.30
CA SER A 158 -12.30 -3.97 -10.32
C SER A 158 -11.04 -3.33 -10.88
N ALA A 159 -9.90 -4.03 -10.81
CA ALA A 159 -8.62 -3.58 -11.34
C ALA A 159 -8.06 -4.57 -12.35
N LYS A 160 -7.35 -4.04 -13.36
CA LYS A 160 -6.65 -4.85 -14.38
C LYS A 160 -5.57 -5.76 -13.77
N GLU A 161 -4.87 -5.28 -12.75
CA GLU A 161 -3.85 -6.03 -12.03
C GLU A 161 -4.04 -5.92 -10.51
N VAL A 162 -3.66 -6.97 -9.78
CA VAL A 162 -3.60 -6.96 -8.32
C VAL A 162 -2.19 -7.32 -7.89
N HIS A 163 -1.54 -6.43 -7.15
CA HIS A 163 -0.21 -6.69 -6.58
C HIS A 163 -0.35 -6.96 -5.08
N ALA A 164 -0.01 -8.19 -4.66
CA ALA A 164 0.04 -8.61 -3.27
C ALA A 164 1.49 -8.69 -2.77
N LEU A 165 1.88 -7.80 -1.86
CA LEU A 165 3.26 -7.69 -1.40
C LEU A 165 3.40 -8.11 0.07
N MET A 166 4.23 -9.11 0.32
CA MET A 166 4.60 -9.52 1.67
C MET A 166 5.68 -8.60 2.25
N ASN A 167 5.36 -7.89 3.33
CA ASN A 167 6.24 -6.95 4.01
C ASN A 167 6.49 -7.30 5.50
N ASN A 168 6.08 -8.50 5.92
CA ASN A 168 6.41 -9.13 7.20
C ASN A 168 7.88 -9.59 7.20
N ASN A 169 8.79 -8.63 7.08
CA ASN A 169 10.20 -8.82 6.72
C ASN A 169 11.06 -9.25 7.92
N TYR A 170 10.74 -10.40 8.50
CA TYR A 170 11.56 -11.08 9.48
C TYR A 170 11.94 -12.47 8.99
N SER A 171 13.24 -12.78 8.99
CA SER A 171 13.77 -14.04 8.46
C SER A 171 13.29 -14.28 7.01
N ASN A 172 12.85 -15.50 6.69
CA ASN A 172 12.30 -15.90 5.40
C ASN A 172 10.76 -15.87 5.33
N TYR A 173 10.07 -15.28 6.32
CA TYR A 173 8.61 -15.36 6.44
C TYR A 173 7.89 -14.72 5.25
N SER A 174 8.32 -13.55 4.78
CA SER A 174 7.70 -12.89 3.62
C SER A 174 7.73 -13.77 2.35
N VAL A 175 8.86 -14.41 2.06
CA VAL A 175 9.00 -15.32 0.91
C VAL A 175 8.16 -16.59 1.09
N LYS A 176 8.16 -17.15 2.30
CA LYS A 176 7.34 -18.33 2.63
C LYS A 176 5.84 -18.03 2.48
N ASN A 177 5.37 -16.94 3.07
CA ASN A 177 3.96 -16.56 3.05
C ASN A 177 3.52 -16.13 1.64
N ALA A 178 4.39 -15.53 0.83
CA ALA A 178 4.09 -15.25 -0.58
C ALA A 178 3.79 -16.55 -1.35
N LYS A 179 4.61 -17.59 -1.16
CA LYS A 179 4.38 -18.91 -1.77
C LYS A 179 3.14 -19.61 -1.22
N GLN A 180 2.81 -19.44 0.06
CA GLN A 180 1.57 -19.97 0.63
C GLN A 180 0.35 -19.29 0.01
N LEU A 181 0.34 -17.96 -0.06
CA LEU A 181 -0.74 -17.21 -0.68
C LEU A 181 -0.91 -17.56 -2.16
N GLU A 182 0.19 -17.71 -2.91
CA GLU A 182 0.16 -18.18 -4.30
C GLU A 182 -0.55 -19.54 -4.44
N LYS A 183 -0.21 -20.51 -3.59
CA LYS A 183 -0.88 -21.82 -3.59
C LYS A 183 -2.37 -21.72 -3.25
N LEU A 184 -2.73 -20.91 -2.26
CA LEU A 184 -4.12 -20.71 -1.86
C LEU A 184 -4.94 -20.03 -2.96
N LEU A 185 -4.36 -19.03 -3.66
CA LEU A 185 -4.98 -18.39 -4.82
C LEU A 185 -5.17 -19.37 -5.98
N ALA A 186 -4.19 -20.25 -6.24
CA ALA A 186 -4.27 -21.28 -7.28
C ALA A 186 -5.30 -22.38 -6.96
N ALA A 187 -5.51 -22.69 -5.67
CA ALA A 187 -6.48 -23.67 -5.22
C ALA A 187 -7.91 -23.12 -5.09
N TRP A 188 -8.11 -21.80 -5.27
CA TRP A 188 -9.42 -21.18 -5.11
C TRP A 188 -10.42 -21.65 -6.16
N GLN A 189 -11.50 -22.28 -5.71
CA GLN A 189 -12.66 -22.65 -6.52
C GLN A 189 -13.86 -21.82 -6.04
N LYS A 190 -14.53 -21.15 -6.97
CA LYS A 190 -15.63 -20.23 -6.69
C LYS A 190 -16.95 -20.96 -6.48
#